data_AF-A0A7C4LS48-F1
#
_entry.id   AF-A0A7C4LS48-F1
#
_cell.length_a   1.000
_cell.length_b   1.000
_cell.length_c   1.000
_cell.angle_alpha   90.00
_cell.angle_beta   90.00
_cell.angle_gamma   90.00
#
_symmetry.space_group_name_H-M   'P 1'
#
loop_
_entity.id
_entity.type
_entity.pdbx_description
1 polymer ?
#
loop_
_entity_poly.entity_id
_entity_poly.type
_entity_poly.pdbx_seq_one_letter_code
_entity_poly.pdbx_strand_id
1 'polypeptide(L)' 'MSEPPPLDSFAEVVRWVIQELGALCPSAERLAAYRKHPQAAEHHDIRYHVEQAGCPICRAELQITPGTR' A
#
# COMPACT_ATOMS: atom_id res chain seq x y z
N MET A 1 -24.70 9.33 1.06
CA MET A 1 -23.72 8.23 0.88
C MET A 1 -23.20 8.36 -0.53
N SER A 2 -21.90 8.62 -0.70
CA SER A 2 -21.30 8.74 -2.04
C SER A 2 -21.27 7.36 -2.69
N GLU A 3 -21.65 7.27 -3.96
CA GLU A 3 -21.48 6.03 -4.73
C GLU A 3 -20.00 5.62 -4.77
N PRO A 4 -19.69 4.33 -4.65
CA PRO A 4 -18.33 3.86 -4.83
C PRO A 4 -17.85 4.15 -6.26
N PRO A 5 -16.56 4.46 -6.45
CA PRO A 5 -16.02 4.71 -7.79
C PRO A 5 -16.21 3.48 -8.68
N PRO A 6 -16.29 3.64 -10.01
CA PRO A 6 -16.24 2.50 -10.92
C PRO A 6 -14.94 1.71 -10.69
N LEU A 7 -15.06 0.42 -10.45
CA LEU A 7 -13.95 -0.51 -10.21
C LEU A 7 -13.81 -1.42 -11.44
N ASP A 8 -13.31 -0.86 -12.53
CA ASP A 8 -13.26 -1.51 -13.85
C ASP A 8 -12.12 -2.54 -13.97
N SER A 9 -11.24 -2.59 -12.98
CA SER A 9 -10.12 -3.52 -12.91
C SER A 9 -9.87 -4.08 -11.51
N PHE A 10 -9.25 -5.27 -11.45
CA PHE A 10 -8.81 -5.86 -10.19
C PHE A 10 -7.85 -4.92 -9.42
N ALA A 11 -7.01 -4.16 -10.14
CA ALA A 11 -6.12 -3.18 -9.55
C ALA A 11 -6.87 -2.05 -8.84
N GLU A 12 -8.00 -1.60 -9.39
CA GLU A 12 -8.86 -0.58 -8.78
C GLU A 12 -9.61 -1.10 -7.57
N VAL A 13 -10.14 -2.33 -7.64
CA VAL A 13 -10.74 -2.99 -6.47
C VAL A 13 -9.75 -3.05 -5.32
N VAL A 14 -8.53 -3.51 -5.59
CA VAL A 14 -7.47 -3.62 -4.58
C VAL A 14 -7.10 -2.25 -4.03
N ARG A 15 -6.99 -1.22 -4.88
CA ARG A 15 -6.68 0.15 -4.45
C ARG A 15 -7.78 0.71 -3.53
N TRP A 16 -9.04 0.53 -3.88
CA TRP A 16 -10.18 0.97 -3.07
C TRP A 16 -10.23 0.27 -1.71
N VAL A 17 -10.07 -1.05 -1.70
CA VAL A 17 -10.01 -1.85 -0.46
C VAL A 17 -8.85 -1.41 0.45
N ILE A 18 -7.68 -1.11 -0.12
CA ILE A 18 -6.51 -0.63 0.61
C ILE A 18 -6.75 0.78 1.18
N GLN A 19 -7.38 1.67 0.41
CA GLN A 19 -7.62 3.06 0.80
C GLN A 19 -8.73 3.21 1.84
N GLU A 20 -9.84 2.49 1.69
CA GLU A 20 -11.02 2.65 2.55
C GLU A 20 -11.02 1.74 3.77
N LEU A 21 -10.43 0.53 3.67
CA LEU A 21 -10.51 -0.48 4.74
C LEU A 21 -9.17 -0.74 5.43
N GLY A 22 -8.04 -0.25 4.88
CA GLY A 22 -6.70 -0.62 5.35
C GLY A 22 -6.43 -2.14 5.23
N ALA A 23 -7.22 -2.85 4.44
CA ALA A 23 -7.13 -4.30 4.32
C ALA A 23 -5.87 -4.70 3.55
N LEU A 24 -5.32 -5.87 3.90
CA LEU A 24 -4.08 -6.43 3.35
C LEU A 24 -2.79 -5.70 3.73
N CYS A 25 -2.78 -4.90 4.81
CA CYS A 25 -1.51 -4.39 5.35
C CYS A 25 -0.58 -5.57 5.73
N PRO A 26 0.71 -5.53 5.35
CA PRO A 26 1.69 -6.51 5.81
C PRO A 26 1.85 -6.44 7.34
N SER A 27 2.31 -7.54 7.93
CA SER A 27 2.67 -7.54 9.35
C SER A 27 3.80 -6.54 9.65
N ALA A 28 3.88 -6.06 10.88
CA ALA A 28 4.92 -5.12 11.31
C ALA A 28 6.34 -5.64 11.04
N GLU A 29 6.57 -6.94 11.24
CA GLU A 29 7.86 -7.58 10.96
C GLU A 29 8.23 -7.52 9.48
N ARG A 30 7.26 -7.81 8.59
CA ARG A 30 7.46 -7.74 7.14
C ARG A 30 7.67 -6.31 6.67
N LEU A 31 6.94 -5.35 7.26
CA LEU A 31 7.11 -3.93 6.96
C LEU A 31 8.49 -3.42 7.43
N ALA A 32 8.97 -3.89 8.58
CA ALA A 32 10.31 -3.59 9.07
C ALA A 32 11.42 -4.22 8.21
N ALA A 33 11.21 -5.44 7.70
CA ALA A 33 12.11 -6.08 6.74
C ALA A 33 12.17 -5.29 5.42
N TYR A 34 11.00 -4.90 4.91
CA TYR A 34 10.88 -4.03 3.74
C TYR A 34 11.65 -2.72 3.91
N ARG A 35 11.53 -2.07 5.07
CA ARG A 35 12.25 -0.82 5.36
C ARG A 35 13.78 -0.99 5.26
N LYS A 36 14.32 -2.16 5.59
CA LYS A 36 15.76 -2.45 5.50
C LYS A 36 16.21 -2.75 4.07
N HIS A 37 15.37 -3.44 3.30
CA HIS A 37 15.72 -3.92 1.95
C HIS A 37 14.57 -3.70 0.94
N PRO A 38 14.19 -2.45 0.61
CA PRO A 38 12.97 -2.18 -0.17
C PRO A 38 13.01 -2.74 -1.60
N GLN A 39 14.21 -2.97 -2.14
CA GLN A 39 14.41 -3.51 -3.49
C GLN A 39 14.43 -5.04 -3.55
N ALA A 40 14.41 -5.74 -2.41
CA ALA A 40 14.38 -7.20 -2.37
C ALA A 40 13.14 -7.76 -3.11
N ALA A 41 13.33 -8.86 -3.83
CA ALA A 41 12.30 -9.44 -4.70
C ALA A 41 11.10 -9.94 -3.88
N GLU A 42 11.34 -10.49 -2.69
CA GLU A 42 10.28 -10.95 -1.77
C GLU A 42 9.40 -9.84 -1.20
N HIS A 43 9.70 -8.57 -1.48
CA HIS A 43 8.92 -7.42 -1.03
C HIS A 43 8.21 -6.70 -2.17
N HIS A 44 8.10 -7.32 -3.35
CA HIS A 44 7.35 -6.77 -4.48
C HIS A 44 5.89 -6.42 -4.12
N ASP A 45 5.22 -7.28 -3.35
CA ASP A 45 3.85 -7.07 -2.88
C ASP A 45 3.73 -5.85 -1.95
N ILE A 46 4.64 -5.71 -0.99
CA ILE A 46 4.70 -4.57 -0.07
C ILE A 46 5.00 -3.28 -0.83
N ARG A 47 5.91 -3.34 -1.80
CA ARG A 47 6.24 -2.20 -2.66
C ARG A 47 5.03 -1.75 -3.48
N TYR A 48 4.30 -2.69 -4.09
CA TYR A 48 3.04 -2.38 -4.77
C TYR A 48 2.04 -1.75 -3.79
N HIS A 49 1.86 -2.34 -2.61
CA HIS A 49 0.94 -1.87 -1.59
C HIS A 49 1.26 -0.44 -1.10
N VAL A 50 2.53 -0.12 -0.88
CA VAL A 50 2.99 1.18 -0.37
C VAL A 50 3.12 2.21 -1.49
N GLU A 51 3.74 1.87 -2.61
CA GLU A 51 4.09 2.85 -3.65
C GLU A 51 2.96 3.03 -4.66
N GLN A 52 2.35 1.94 -5.15
CA GLN A 52 1.36 1.99 -6.21
C GLN A 52 -0.09 2.10 -5.71
N ALA A 53 -0.48 1.23 -4.77
CA ALA A 53 -1.81 1.31 -4.15
C ALA A 53 -1.90 2.47 -3.16
N GLY A 54 -0.78 2.83 -2.54
CA GLY A 54 -0.67 4.03 -1.73
C GLY A 54 -1.36 3.94 -0.39
N CYS A 55 -1.29 2.79 0.29
CA CYS A 55 -1.87 2.61 1.61
C CYS A 55 -1.43 3.72 2.59
N PRO A 56 -2.36 4.52 3.14
CA PRO A 56 -2.00 5.63 4.02
C PRO A 56 -1.38 5.16 5.34
N ILE A 57 -1.84 4.00 5.86
CA ILE A 57 -1.33 3.41 7.11
C ILE A 57 0.14 2.99 6.95
N CYS A 58 0.43 2.16 5.95
CA CYS A 58 1.80 1.67 5.73
C CYS A 58 2.76 2.79 5.33
N ARG A 59 2.30 3.82 4.60
CA ARG A 59 3.12 5.01 4.30
C ARG A 59 3.46 5.80 5.56
N ALA A 60 2.50 5.97 6.48
CA ALA A 60 2.73 6.64 7.75
C ALA A 60 3.75 5.88 8.62
N GLU A 61 3.60 4.56 8.74
CA GLU A 61 4.54 3.68 9.46
C GLU A 61 5.97 3.74 8.90
N LEU A 62 6.10 3.86 7.57
CA LEU A 62 7.39 4.01 6.89
C LEU A 62 7.90 5.46 6.85
N GLN A 63 7.13 6.42 7.37
CA GLN A 63 7.44 7.86 7.31
C GLN A 63 7.63 8.38 5.88
N ILE A 64 6.92 7.80 4.91
CA ILE A 64 6.97 8.21 3.51
C ILE A 64 6.05 9.41 3.32
N THR A 65 6.64 10.58 3.07
CA THR A 65 5.88 11.80 2.78
C THR A 65 5.35 11.75 1.34
N PRO A 66 4.08 12.08 1.08
CA PRO A 66 3.59 12.22 -0.29
C PRO A 66 4.24 13.47 -0.91
N GLY A 67 5.24 13.28 -1.78
CA GLY A 67 5.79 14.39 -2.57
C GLY A 67 7.29 14.40 -2.85
N THR A 68 8.09 13.50 -2.28
CA THR A 68 9.55 13.51 -2.54
C THR A 68 9.91 12.53 -3.65
N ARG A 69 9.90 13.01 -4.90
CA ARG A 69 10.68 12.44 -6.01
C ARG A 69 11.96 13.25 -6.17
#